data_AF-A0A9P0ICE6-F1
#
_entry.id   AF-A0A9P0ICE6-F1
#
_cell.length_a   1.000
_cell.length_b   1.000
_cell.length_c   1.000
_cell.angle_alpha   90.00
_cell.angle_beta   90.00
_cell.angle_gamma   90.00
#
_symmetry.space_group_name_H-M   'P 1'
#
loop_
_entity.id
_entity.type
_entity.pdbx_description
1 polymer ?
#
loop_
_entity_poly.entity_id
_entity_poly.type
_entity_poly.pdbx_seq_one_letter_code
_entity_poly.pdbx_strand_id
1 'polypeptide(L)'
;MRWIPVLSKRTMFICFILLFLLYLFYALNSCLVDENKFTIKYIILKQHITKYKAAGAHFASLFGFHVDENYKYRHLNQNQVPVKRLPDALIIGVKKCGTRALLEFLRLHPDVRAAGSEVHFFDKFYHKGFEWYRDRMPPTLEGQITMEKTPSYWVTRSAPKRVYAMNPSVKLLAVVRDPVTRAISDYTQSASKRPSLPRFEDLALVNSSAGWGGSPSVVDASWPPVRLGVYARPLRRWLRRFPRERLLLISGERLVADPAAEMARVQEFLGLKRVITEKHFYFNSTKGFPCLLKSESRSTPHCLGKTKGRSHPYIDPRILKRLRDFYRPFNERFYQLAGMNFGWP
;
A
#
# COMPACT_ATOMS: atom_id res chain seq x y z
N MET A 1 54.85 -24.74 -12.14
CA MET A 1 54.00 -25.70 -11.40
C MET A 1 53.75 -25.15 -10.00
N ARG A 2 52.53 -24.68 -9.71
CA ARG A 2 52.18 -24.15 -8.38
C ARG A 2 51.85 -25.31 -7.46
N TRP A 3 52.61 -25.42 -6.38
CA TRP A 3 52.43 -26.38 -5.31
C TRP A 3 51.08 -26.12 -4.62
N ILE A 4 50.16 -27.07 -4.70
CA ILE A 4 48.94 -27.07 -3.89
C ILE A 4 49.36 -27.58 -2.51
N PRO A 5 49.25 -26.79 -1.44
CA PRO A 5 49.56 -27.27 -0.10
C PRO A 5 48.54 -28.35 0.29
N VAL A 6 49.03 -29.57 0.51
CA VAL A 6 48.23 -30.68 1.05
C VAL A 6 47.81 -30.27 2.46
N LEU A 7 46.53 -29.89 2.64
CA LEU A 7 45.99 -29.59 3.95
C LEU A 7 46.13 -30.83 4.84
N SER A 8 46.67 -30.64 6.05
CA SER A 8 46.80 -31.74 7.02
C SER A 8 45.43 -32.36 7.30
N LYS A 9 45.39 -33.67 7.58
CA LYS A 9 44.15 -34.37 7.96
C LYS A 9 43.42 -33.68 9.13
N ARG A 10 44.17 -33.04 10.04
CA ARG A 10 43.61 -32.24 11.15
C ARG A 10 42.90 -30.99 10.66
N THR A 11 43.47 -30.27 9.69
CA THR A 11 42.86 -29.07 9.11
C THR A 11 41.58 -29.40 8.34
N MET A 12 41.59 -30.49 7.55
CA MET A 12 40.40 -31.00 6.86
C MET A 12 39.27 -31.38 7.83
N PHE A 13 39.62 -32.04 8.94
CA PHE A 13 38.65 -32.43 9.98
C PHE A 13 38.03 -31.22 10.68
N ILE A 14 38.83 -30.20 10.98
CA ILE A 14 38.34 -28.93 11.56
C ILE A 14 37.40 -28.20 10.59
N CYS A 15 37.76 -28.12 9.30
CA CYS A 15 36.89 -27.52 8.30
C CYS A 15 35.56 -28.28 8.16
N PHE A 16 35.59 -29.61 8.24
CA PHE A 16 34.38 -30.44 8.19
C PHE A 16 33.47 -30.21 9.40
N ILE A 17 34.05 -30.11 10.61
CA ILE A 17 33.31 -29.77 11.83
C ILE A 17 32.68 -28.38 11.70
N LEU A 18 33.42 -27.38 11.20
CA LEU A 18 32.90 -26.02 11.02
C LEU A 18 31.75 -25.97 10.01
N LEU A 19 31.87 -26.66 8.88
CA LEU A 19 30.81 -26.78 7.87
C LEU A 19 29.58 -27.52 8.42
N PHE A 20 29.80 -28.58 9.19
CA PHE A 20 28.72 -29.34 9.84
C PHE A 20 27.98 -28.50 10.88
N LEU A 21 28.70 -27.71 11.69
CA LEU A 21 28.10 -26.78 12.65
C LEU A 21 27.33 -25.65 11.96
N LEU A 22 27.85 -25.12 10.84
CA LEU A 22 27.14 -24.15 9.99
C LEU A 22 25.85 -24.74 9.39
N TYR A 23 25.90 -25.99 8.93
CA TYR A 23 24.74 -26.70 8.42
C TYR A 23 23.70 -26.97 9.52
N LEU A 24 24.13 -27.40 10.71
CA LEU A 24 23.26 -27.58 11.88
C LEU A 24 22.61 -26.27 12.29
N PHE A 25 23.36 -25.16 12.29
CA PHE A 25 22.83 -23.83 12.56
C PHE A 25 21.79 -23.41 11.51
N TYR A 26 22.05 -23.67 10.23
CA TYR A 26 21.09 -23.41 9.15
C TYR A 26 19.82 -24.27 9.28
N ALA A 27 19.96 -25.56 9.58
CA ALA A 27 18.85 -26.49 9.76
C ALA A 27 18.00 -26.14 10.99
N LEU A 28 18.62 -25.80 12.12
CA LEU A 28 17.92 -25.35 13.34
C LEU A 28 17.17 -24.04 13.13
N ASN A 29 17.74 -23.09 12.37
CA ASN A 29 17.04 -21.85 12.01
C ASN A 29 15.89 -22.10 11.02
N SER A 30 16.01 -23.10 10.15
CA SER A 30 14.96 -23.48 9.19
C SER A 30 13.84 -24.29 9.82
N CYS A 31 14.12 -25.09 10.86
CA CYS A 31 13.13 -25.88 11.61
C CYS A 31 12.26 -25.07 12.58
N LEU A 32 12.57 -23.78 12.82
CA LEU A 32 11.77 -22.90 13.69
C LEU A 32 10.63 -22.17 12.95
N VAL A 33 10.28 -22.59 11.74
CA VAL A 33 9.11 -22.10 11.00
C VAL A 33 8.07 -23.21 10.88
N ASP A 34 7.38 -23.48 11.99
CA ASP A 34 6.01 -24.00 11.94
C ASP A 34 5.15 -23.15 12.89
N GLU A 35 4.29 -22.32 12.30
CA GLU A 35 3.60 -21.18 12.96
C GLU A 35 2.40 -21.60 13.84
N ASN A 36 2.12 -22.88 14.02
CA ASN A 36 0.88 -23.34 14.64
C ASN A 36 1.08 -24.26 15.84
N LYS A 37 1.59 -23.73 16.96
CA LYS A 37 1.22 -24.07 18.36
C LYS A 37 2.23 -23.45 19.36
N PHE A 38 1.74 -23.07 20.55
CA PHE A 38 2.46 -22.63 21.77
C PHE A 38 2.56 -21.11 22.06
N THR A 39 1.68 -20.66 22.96
CA THR A 39 1.45 -19.24 23.29
C THR A 39 2.30 -18.69 24.45
N ILE A 40 3.04 -19.53 25.21
CA ILE A 40 3.86 -19.05 26.36
C ILE A 40 5.37 -19.17 26.10
N LYS A 41 5.86 -20.20 25.39
CA LYS A 41 7.27 -20.27 24.93
C LYS A 41 7.65 -19.12 23.99
N TYR A 42 6.69 -18.55 23.27
CA TYR A 42 6.92 -17.50 22.27
C TYR A 42 7.46 -16.18 22.87
N ILE A 43 7.11 -15.84 24.11
CA ILE A 43 7.56 -14.59 24.76
C ILE A 43 9.02 -14.72 25.23
N ILE A 44 9.35 -15.84 25.89
CA ILE A 44 10.72 -16.15 26.33
C ILE A 44 11.63 -16.33 25.10
N LEU A 45 11.15 -17.04 24.07
CA LEU A 45 11.89 -17.21 22.82
C LEU A 45 12.05 -15.87 22.08
N LYS A 46 11.09 -14.94 22.12
CA LYS A 46 11.26 -13.59 21.56
C LYS A 46 12.40 -12.82 22.23
N GLN A 47 12.50 -12.87 23.57
CA GLN A 47 13.59 -12.21 24.28
C GLN A 47 14.94 -12.83 23.93
N HIS A 48 15.02 -14.15 23.84
CA HIS A 48 16.23 -14.85 23.39
C HIS A 48 16.56 -14.56 21.92
N ILE A 49 15.60 -14.59 20.99
CA ILE A 49 15.78 -14.24 19.58
C ILE A 49 16.27 -12.79 19.43
N THR A 50 15.80 -11.87 20.26
CA THR A 50 16.28 -10.47 20.25
C THR A 50 17.75 -10.40 20.68
N LYS A 51 18.13 -11.18 21.70
CA LYS A 51 19.52 -11.32 22.16
C LYS A 51 20.42 -11.99 21.11
N TYR A 52 19.92 -13.03 20.41
CA TYR A 52 20.63 -13.72 19.33
C TYR A 52 20.74 -12.88 18.06
N LYS A 53 19.75 -12.03 17.74
CA LYS A 53 19.85 -11.03 16.66
C LYS A 53 20.91 -9.98 16.96
N ALA A 54 20.98 -9.50 18.20
CA ALA A 54 22.02 -8.57 18.63
C ALA A 54 23.42 -9.23 18.57
N ALA A 55 23.54 -10.48 19.04
CA ALA A 55 24.79 -11.24 18.96
C ALA A 55 25.20 -11.56 17.52
N GLY A 56 24.24 -11.93 16.65
CA GLY A 56 24.47 -12.18 15.23
C GLY A 56 24.86 -10.92 14.45
N ALA A 57 24.29 -9.76 14.79
CA ALA A 57 24.71 -8.47 14.24
C ALA A 57 26.13 -8.09 14.68
N HIS A 58 26.48 -8.37 15.94
CA HIS A 58 27.83 -8.15 16.47
C HIS A 58 28.87 -9.05 15.78
N PHE A 59 28.55 -10.33 15.63
CA PHE A 59 29.41 -11.32 14.98
C PHE A 59 29.57 -11.00 13.49
N ALA A 60 28.49 -10.61 12.80
CA ALA A 60 28.55 -10.16 11.42
C ALA A 60 29.42 -8.89 11.27
N SER A 61 29.37 -7.95 12.22
CA SER A 61 30.25 -6.77 12.22
C SER A 61 31.73 -7.11 12.37
N LEU A 62 32.05 -8.15 13.17
CA LEU A 62 33.42 -8.66 13.35
C LEU A 62 34.02 -9.25 12.06
N PHE A 63 33.17 -9.73 11.13
CA PHE A 63 33.57 -10.22 9.81
C PHE A 63 33.34 -9.19 8.68
N GLY A 64 33.09 -7.91 9.02
CA GLY A 64 32.83 -6.85 8.03
C GLY A 64 31.46 -6.94 7.34
N PHE A 65 30.60 -7.87 7.74
CA PHE A 65 29.22 -7.97 7.29
C PHE A 65 28.32 -7.08 8.15
N HIS A 66 28.22 -5.80 7.79
CA HIS A 66 27.16 -4.95 8.31
C HIS A 66 25.82 -5.39 7.69
N VAL A 67 24.97 -6.06 8.47
CA VAL A 67 23.53 -6.15 8.19
C VAL A 67 22.94 -4.78 8.49
N ASP A 68 23.13 -3.84 7.56
CA ASP A 68 22.57 -2.50 7.64
C ASP A 68 21.04 -2.60 7.54
N GLU A 69 20.34 -2.23 8.62
CA GLU A 69 18.87 -2.09 8.63
C GLU A 69 18.36 -1.01 7.65
N ASN A 70 19.24 -0.36 6.88
CA ASN A 70 18.91 0.86 6.19
C ASN A 70 19.77 1.05 4.93
N TYR A 71 19.59 0.17 3.95
CA TYR A 71 20.17 0.32 2.60
C TYR A 71 19.92 1.71 1.99
N LYS A 72 18.84 2.39 2.41
CA LYS A 72 18.49 3.75 1.98
C LYS A 72 19.42 4.86 2.52
N TYR A 73 20.21 4.57 3.56
CA TYR A 73 21.13 5.52 4.19
C TYR A 73 22.60 5.24 3.82
N ARG A 74 22.89 4.17 3.05
CA ARG A 74 24.26 3.73 2.73
C ARG A 74 25.02 4.66 1.77
N HIS A 75 24.36 5.67 1.20
CA HIS A 75 24.92 6.56 0.18
C HIS A 75 24.66 8.05 0.46
N LEU A 76 24.66 8.48 1.73
CA LEU A 76 24.30 9.86 2.07
C LEU A 76 25.40 10.54 2.89
N ASN A 77 25.65 11.82 2.56
CA ASN A 77 26.64 12.68 3.21
C ASN A 77 26.51 12.61 4.74
N GLN A 78 27.61 12.32 5.42
CA GLN A 78 27.68 12.13 6.88
C GLN A 78 27.25 13.37 7.71
N ASN A 79 26.93 14.50 7.06
CA ASN A 79 26.64 15.79 7.70
C ASN A 79 25.14 16.16 7.76
N GLN A 80 24.22 15.31 7.29
CA GLN A 80 22.78 15.62 7.34
C GLN A 80 22.04 14.83 8.42
N VAL A 81 21.32 15.54 9.28
CA VAL A 81 20.47 14.95 10.34
C VAL A 81 19.04 14.78 9.82
N PRO A 82 18.50 13.54 9.75
CA PRO A 82 17.12 13.31 9.37
C PRO A 82 16.13 13.95 10.36
N VAL A 83 15.14 14.70 9.86
CA VAL A 83 14.11 15.35 10.69
C VAL A 83 12.70 14.98 10.23
N LYS A 84 11.74 14.97 11.17
CA LYS A 84 10.32 14.76 10.83
C LYS A 84 9.73 16.05 10.29
N ARG A 85 9.07 15.96 9.14
CA ARG A 85 8.42 17.08 8.46
C ARG A 85 6.95 16.75 8.23
N LEU A 86 6.13 17.77 7.99
CA LEU A 86 4.77 17.55 7.50
C LEU A 86 4.82 16.99 6.06
N PRO A 87 3.80 16.26 5.60
CA PRO A 87 3.82 15.66 4.26
C PRO A 87 3.82 16.70 3.13
N ASP A 88 4.71 16.51 2.16
CA ASP A 88 4.75 17.26 0.90
C ASP A 88 3.69 16.74 -0.09
N ALA A 89 3.31 15.47 0.06
CA ALA A 89 2.30 14.83 -0.76
C ALA A 89 1.42 13.82 0.02
N LEU A 90 0.15 13.73 -0.35
CA LEU A 90 -0.86 12.90 0.32
C LEU A 90 -1.56 11.96 -0.66
N ILE A 91 -1.61 10.66 -0.34
CA ILE A 91 -2.52 9.72 -1.02
C ILE A 91 -3.88 9.77 -0.29
N ILE A 92 -4.78 10.59 -0.81
CA ILE A 92 -6.05 10.94 -0.15
C ILE A 92 -7.18 9.93 -0.41
N GLY A 93 -7.02 9.01 -1.36
CA GLY A 93 -8.10 8.14 -1.80
C GLY A 93 -7.75 7.26 -2.98
N VAL A 94 -8.68 6.43 -3.44
CA VAL A 94 -9.98 6.12 -2.81
C VAL A 94 -9.90 4.76 -2.11
N LYS A 95 -10.73 4.55 -1.09
CA LYS A 95 -10.83 3.25 -0.39
C LYS A 95 -10.99 2.13 -1.44
N LYS A 96 -10.22 1.05 -1.29
CA LYS A 96 -10.25 -0.17 -2.15
C LYS A 96 -9.69 -0.03 -3.57
N CYS A 97 -9.13 1.12 -3.94
CA CYS A 97 -8.66 1.36 -5.32
C CYS A 97 -7.17 1.07 -5.55
N GLY A 98 -6.45 0.48 -4.59
CA GLY A 98 -5.02 0.18 -4.75
C GLY A 98 -4.07 1.18 -4.10
N THR A 99 -4.56 2.06 -3.23
CA THR A 99 -3.74 3.05 -2.52
C THR A 99 -2.54 2.44 -1.79
N ARG A 100 -2.69 1.25 -1.18
CA ARG A 100 -1.55 0.55 -0.55
C ARG A 100 -0.49 0.16 -1.59
N ALA A 101 -0.89 -0.38 -2.73
CA ALA A 101 0.05 -0.73 -3.80
C ALA A 101 0.85 0.49 -4.23
N LEU A 102 0.16 1.59 -4.53
CA LEU A 102 0.80 2.86 -4.88
C LEU A 102 1.85 3.31 -3.84
N LEU A 103 1.50 3.27 -2.55
CA LEU A 103 2.44 3.68 -1.50
C LEU A 103 3.66 2.76 -1.42
N GLU A 104 3.46 1.44 -1.48
CA GLU A 104 4.58 0.49 -1.46
C GLU A 104 5.48 0.63 -2.70
N PHE A 105 4.90 0.93 -3.87
CA PHE A 105 5.67 1.15 -5.09
C PHE A 105 6.49 2.44 -4.98
N LEU A 106 5.89 3.54 -4.49
CA LEU A 106 6.57 4.80 -4.26
C LEU A 106 7.75 4.68 -3.29
N ARG A 107 7.65 3.83 -2.26
CA ARG A 107 8.72 3.61 -1.28
C ARG A 107 10.00 3.01 -1.87
N LEU A 108 9.93 2.46 -3.09
CA LEU A 108 11.12 2.04 -3.84
C LEU A 108 12.03 3.22 -4.21
N HIS A 109 11.47 4.42 -4.38
CA HIS A 109 12.25 5.60 -4.73
C HIS A 109 13.14 6.03 -3.55
N PRO A 110 14.45 6.30 -3.76
CA PRO A 110 15.37 6.73 -2.71
C PRO A 110 14.93 8.04 -2.02
N ASP A 111 14.30 8.94 -2.78
CA ASP A 111 13.85 10.24 -2.27
C ASP A 111 12.40 10.25 -1.74
N VAL A 112 11.80 9.10 -1.46
CA VAL A 112 10.45 9.03 -0.89
C VAL A 112 10.49 8.34 0.45
N ARG A 113 9.93 8.99 1.48
CA ARG A 113 9.72 8.39 2.79
C ARG A 113 8.25 8.54 3.17
N ALA A 114 7.66 7.46 3.69
CA ALA A 114 6.24 7.49 4.00
C ALA A 114 5.88 6.82 5.32
N ALA A 115 4.84 7.37 5.97
CA ALA A 115 4.21 6.73 7.13
C ALA A 115 3.72 5.32 6.76
N GLY A 116 4.02 4.33 7.61
CA GLY A 116 3.65 2.93 7.35
C GLY A 116 2.14 2.67 7.48
N SER A 117 1.50 3.30 8.46
CA SER A 117 0.07 3.19 8.74
C SER A 117 -0.74 4.35 8.14
N GLU A 118 -2.06 4.16 8.07
CA GLU A 118 -2.99 5.23 7.71
C GLU A 118 -3.16 6.15 8.94
N VAL A 119 -2.81 7.43 8.79
CA VAL A 119 -2.61 8.34 9.94
C VAL A 119 -3.94 8.90 10.46
N HIS A 120 -4.93 9.04 9.57
CA HIS A 120 -6.27 9.52 9.94
C HIS A 120 -6.29 10.89 10.63
N PHE A 121 -5.37 11.78 10.26
CA PHE A 121 -5.29 13.11 10.84
C PHE A 121 -6.45 14.00 10.36
N PHE A 122 -6.62 14.16 9.05
CA PHE A 122 -7.61 15.11 8.51
C PHE A 122 -9.07 14.66 8.63
N ASP A 123 -9.33 13.41 9.02
CA ASP A 123 -10.67 12.88 9.28
C ASP A 123 -10.96 12.65 10.77
N LYS A 124 -10.08 12.00 11.53
CA LYS A 124 -10.34 11.61 12.93
C LYS A 124 -9.56 12.42 13.97
N PHE A 125 -8.27 12.65 13.73
CA PHE A 125 -7.35 13.13 14.76
C PHE A 125 -6.94 14.60 14.62
N TYR A 126 -7.67 15.39 13.82
CA TYR A 126 -7.32 16.79 13.54
C TYR A 126 -7.19 17.67 14.80
N HIS A 127 -7.98 17.36 15.84
CA HIS A 127 -7.95 18.05 17.13
C HIS A 127 -6.61 17.89 17.88
N LYS A 128 -5.75 16.94 17.50
CA LYS A 128 -4.44 16.74 18.12
C LYS A 128 -3.35 17.71 17.63
N GLY A 129 -3.65 18.55 16.64
CA GLY A 129 -2.74 19.57 16.12
C GLY A 129 -1.66 19.02 15.17
N PHE A 130 -0.97 19.94 14.48
CA PHE A 130 0.04 19.58 13.48
C PHE A 130 1.32 18.98 14.07
N GLU A 131 1.65 19.31 15.32
CA GLU A 131 2.76 18.70 16.07
C GLU A 131 2.57 17.18 16.17
N TRP A 132 1.41 16.75 16.66
CA TRP A 132 1.06 15.33 16.71
C TRP A 132 1.09 14.68 15.31
N TYR A 133 0.70 15.40 14.27
CA TYR A 133 0.70 14.88 12.90
C TYR A 133 2.13 14.69 12.36
N ARG A 134 3.01 15.69 12.57
CA ARG A 134 4.43 15.64 12.23
C ARG A 134 5.13 14.47 12.92
N ASP A 135 4.78 14.20 14.18
CA ASP A 135 5.35 13.06 14.92
C ASP A 135 5.03 11.70 14.34
N ARG A 136 3.97 11.58 13.52
CA ARG A 136 3.61 10.35 12.80
C ARG A 136 4.37 10.16 11.50
N MET A 137 5.13 11.17 11.06
CA MET A 137 5.93 11.07 9.85
C MET A 137 7.28 10.40 10.11
N PRO A 138 7.83 9.66 9.13
CA PRO A 138 9.20 9.21 9.21
C PRO A 138 10.15 10.42 9.14
N PRO A 139 11.34 10.33 9.75
CA PRO A 139 12.37 11.33 9.51
C PRO A 139 12.82 11.27 8.04
N THR A 140 13.16 12.44 7.50
CA THR A 140 13.58 12.64 6.12
C THR A 140 14.81 13.52 6.05
N LEU A 141 15.64 13.29 5.04
CA LEU A 141 16.77 14.14 4.69
C LEU A 141 16.34 15.25 3.73
N GLU A 142 17.21 16.22 3.51
CA GLU A 142 16.96 17.27 2.53
C GLU A 142 16.77 16.69 1.13
N GLY A 143 15.81 17.22 0.37
CA GLY A 143 15.43 16.71 -0.96
C GLY A 143 14.50 15.48 -0.96
N GLN A 144 14.32 14.78 0.18
CA GLN A 144 13.36 13.68 0.25
C GLN A 144 11.92 14.19 0.47
N ILE A 145 10.96 13.55 -0.20
CA ILE A 145 9.53 13.79 -0.07
C ILE A 145 8.97 12.96 1.10
N THR A 146 8.26 13.63 2.01
CA THR A 146 7.48 13.01 3.08
C THR A 146 6.04 12.74 2.61
N MET A 147 5.56 11.51 2.80
CA MET A 147 4.21 11.12 2.38
C MET A 147 3.43 10.34 3.45
N GLU A 148 2.10 10.37 3.33
CA GLU A 148 1.20 9.43 3.99
C GLU A 148 0.04 9.04 3.07
N LYS A 149 -0.72 8.05 3.54
CA LYS A 149 -1.90 7.56 2.85
C LYS A 149 -3.06 7.36 3.82
N THR A 150 -4.17 8.04 3.57
CA THR A 150 -5.41 7.82 4.30
C THR A 150 -6.60 7.91 3.33
N PRO A 151 -7.12 6.75 2.85
CA PRO A 151 -8.10 6.74 1.76
C PRO A 151 -9.46 7.36 2.08
N SER A 152 -9.79 7.56 3.36
CA SER A 152 -11.02 8.21 3.80
C SER A 152 -11.02 9.72 3.57
N TYR A 153 -9.85 10.37 3.44
CA TYR A 153 -9.76 11.81 3.20
C TYR A 153 -10.57 12.23 1.98
N TRP A 154 -10.54 11.44 0.91
CA TRP A 154 -11.28 11.66 -0.32
C TRP A 154 -12.74 12.08 -0.06
N VAL A 155 -13.42 11.35 0.82
CA VAL A 155 -14.86 11.56 1.09
C VAL A 155 -15.14 12.44 2.28
N THR A 156 -14.18 12.62 3.19
CA THR A 156 -14.30 13.49 4.36
C THR A 156 -14.58 14.93 3.94
N ARG A 157 -15.72 15.50 4.39
CA ARG A 157 -16.17 16.83 3.96
C ARG A 157 -15.20 17.96 4.34
N SER A 158 -14.61 17.86 5.53
CA SER A 158 -13.68 18.87 6.08
C SER A 158 -12.24 18.71 5.59
N ALA A 159 -11.86 17.56 5.03
CA ALA A 159 -10.47 17.26 4.68
C ALA A 159 -9.85 18.28 3.70
N PRO A 160 -10.50 18.70 2.60
CA PRO A 160 -9.91 19.69 1.69
C PRO A 160 -9.57 21.01 2.38
N LYS A 161 -10.46 21.52 3.26
CA LYS A 161 -10.21 22.77 4.01
C LYS A 161 -9.03 22.60 4.98
N ARG A 162 -8.97 21.48 5.69
CA ARG A 162 -7.92 21.20 6.68
C ARG A 162 -6.55 20.98 6.03
N VAL A 163 -6.51 20.25 4.92
CA VAL A 163 -5.28 20.03 4.15
C VAL A 163 -4.78 21.36 3.56
N TYR A 164 -5.67 22.20 3.03
CA TYR A 164 -5.30 23.52 2.51
C TYR A 164 -4.73 24.43 3.60
N ALA A 165 -5.31 24.39 4.80
CA ALA A 165 -4.81 25.14 5.96
C ALA A 165 -3.42 24.68 6.43
N MET A 166 -3.04 23.43 6.16
CA MET A 166 -1.69 22.94 6.44
C MET A 166 -0.69 23.48 5.40
N ASN A 167 -0.97 23.25 4.12
CA ASN A 167 -0.09 23.65 3.03
C ASN A 167 -0.89 23.71 1.71
N PRO A 168 -1.16 24.90 1.15
CA PRO A 168 -1.84 25.07 -0.13
C PRO A 168 -1.10 24.43 -1.32
N SER A 169 0.22 24.24 -1.20
CA SER A 169 1.09 23.71 -2.25
C SER A 169 1.24 22.18 -2.22
N VAL A 170 0.63 21.50 -1.24
CA VAL A 170 0.70 20.04 -1.11
C VAL A 170 0.21 19.33 -2.38
N LYS A 171 0.91 18.26 -2.78
CA LYS A 171 0.49 17.42 -3.92
C LYS A 171 -0.48 16.33 -3.44
N LEU A 172 -1.58 16.15 -4.17
CA LEU A 172 -2.64 15.21 -3.82
C LEU A 172 -2.69 14.08 -4.85
N LEU A 173 -2.74 12.84 -4.38
CA LEU A 173 -2.84 11.66 -5.22
C LEU A 173 -4.12 10.90 -4.86
N ALA A 174 -4.92 10.55 -5.86
CA ALA A 174 -6.07 9.69 -5.69
C ALA A 174 -6.05 8.56 -6.72
N VAL A 175 -6.01 7.32 -6.22
CA VAL A 175 -6.19 6.12 -7.05
C VAL A 175 -7.68 5.85 -7.17
N VAL A 176 -8.18 5.82 -8.39
CA VAL A 176 -9.57 5.51 -8.71
C VAL A 176 -9.67 4.17 -9.41
N ARG A 177 -10.85 3.56 -9.37
CA ARG A 177 -11.13 2.22 -9.90
C ARG A 177 -12.57 2.21 -10.38
N ASP A 178 -12.94 1.34 -11.31
CA ASP A 178 -14.34 1.07 -11.68
C ASP A 178 -15.18 1.01 -10.40
N PRO A 179 -16.17 1.91 -10.24
CA PRO A 179 -16.95 2.02 -9.02
C PRO A 179 -17.73 0.75 -8.67
N VAL A 180 -18.09 -0.09 -9.65
CA VAL A 180 -18.73 -1.38 -9.43
C VAL A 180 -17.76 -2.35 -8.77
N THR A 181 -16.60 -2.57 -9.40
CA THR A 181 -15.60 -3.50 -8.83
C THR A 181 -15.01 -2.98 -7.51
N ARG A 182 -14.95 -1.66 -7.31
CA ARG A 182 -14.61 -1.05 -6.01
C ARG A 182 -15.68 -1.34 -4.95
N ALA A 183 -16.96 -1.21 -5.27
CA ALA A 183 -18.07 -1.51 -4.35
C ALA A 183 -18.02 -2.97 -3.89
N ILE A 184 -17.87 -3.90 -4.83
CA ILE A 184 -17.70 -5.33 -4.56
C ILE A 184 -16.47 -5.56 -3.66
N SER A 185 -15.34 -4.93 -3.97
CA SER A 185 -14.13 -5.07 -3.16
C SER A 185 -14.33 -4.58 -1.71
N ASP A 186 -15.09 -3.50 -1.53
CA ASP A 186 -15.42 -2.96 -0.20
C ASP A 186 -16.32 -3.93 0.59
N TYR A 187 -17.35 -4.44 -0.06
CA TYR A 187 -18.20 -5.50 0.48
C TYR A 187 -17.37 -6.73 0.88
N THR A 188 -16.51 -7.25 -0.01
CA THR A 188 -15.66 -8.42 0.27
C THR A 188 -14.75 -8.21 1.49
N GLN A 189 -14.24 -6.99 1.70
CA GLN A 189 -13.48 -6.69 2.91
C GLN A 189 -14.35 -6.70 4.17
N SER A 190 -15.60 -6.23 4.07
CA SER A 190 -16.55 -6.25 5.19
C SER A 190 -17.00 -7.67 5.52
N ALA A 191 -17.36 -8.46 4.49
CA ALA A 191 -17.73 -9.85 4.60
C ALA A 191 -16.60 -10.71 5.21
N SER A 192 -15.34 -10.46 4.84
CA SER A 192 -14.20 -11.18 5.44
C SER A 192 -13.99 -10.90 6.94
N LYS A 193 -14.70 -9.92 7.52
CA LYS A 193 -14.66 -9.60 8.95
C LYS A 193 -15.98 -9.92 9.66
N ARG A 194 -17.05 -10.15 8.89
CA ARG A 194 -18.42 -10.35 9.37
C ARG A 194 -19.05 -11.46 8.55
N PRO A 195 -18.89 -12.74 8.95
CA PRO A 195 -19.39 -13.89 8.19
C PRO A 195 -20.92 -13.87 8.01
N SER A 196 -21.67 -13.27 8.94
CA SER A 196 -23.13 -13.13 8.88
C SER A 196 -23.62 -11.94 8.06
N LEU A 197 -22.76 -11.30 7.27
CA LEU A 197 -23.16 -10.17 6.43
C LEU A 197 -24.11 -10.68 5.33
N PRO A 198 -25.27 -10.02 5.09
CA PRO A 198 -26.15 -10.36 3.98
C PRO A 198 -25.42 -10.29 2.64
N ARG A 199 -25.97 -10.94 1.60
CA ARG A 199 -25.33 -10.96 0.29
C ARG A 199 -25.20 -9.55 -0.27
N PHE A 200 -24.29 -9.40 -1.23
CA PHE A 200 -24.02 -8.10 -1.83
C PHE A 200 -25.28 -7.50 -2.47
N GLU A 201 -26.05 -8.31 -3.18
CA GLU A 201 -27.28 -7.94 -3.88
C GLU A 201 -28.35 -7.44 -2.91
N ASP A 202 -28.49 -8.11 -1.77
CA ASP A 202 -29.47 -7.79 -0.73
C ASP A 202 -29.17 -6.45 -0.04
N LEU A 203 -27.91 -5.99 -0.10
CA LEU A 203 -27.47 -4.68 0.44
C LEU A 203 -27.34 -3.61 -0.63
N ALA A 204 -27.05 -3.99 -1.87
CA ALA A 204 -26.86 -3.07 -2.98
C ALA A 204 -28.17 -2.54 -3.54
N LEU A 205 -29.28 -3.24 -3.26
CA LEU A 205 -30.59 -2.95 -3.80
C LEU A 205 -31.61 -2.75 -2.69
N VAL A 206 -32.58 -1.88 -2.94
CA VAL A 206 -33.77 -1.70 -2.10
C VAL A 206 -35.02 -1.97 -2.93
N ASN A 207 -36.03 -2.53 -2.29
CA ASN A 207 -37.34 -2.69 -2.92
C ASN A 207 -37.96 -1.31 -3.10
N SER A 208 -38.33 -0.97 -4.32
CA SER A 208 -39.08 0.26 -4.58
C SER A 208 -40.49 0.06 -4.05
N SER A 209 -40.92 0.88 -3.09
CA SER A 209 -42.28 0.88 -2.52
C SER A 209 -43.36 1.35 -3.51
N ALA A 210 -43.02 1.51 -4.79
CA ALA A 210 -43.93 1.99 -5.83
C ALA A 210 -44.67 0.82 -6.49
N GLY A 211 -45.87 0.51 -5.99
CA GLY A 211 -46.95 -0.13 -6.76
C GLY A 211 -47.16 -1.64 -6.57
N TRP A 212 -48.44 -2.01 -6.51
CA TRP A 212 -48.94 -3.38 -6.67
C TRP A 212 -48.47 -3.94 -8.03
N GLY A 213 -47.73 -5.05 -8.01
CA GLY A 213 -47.13 -5.66 -9.21
C GLY A 213 -45.61 -5.57 -9.26
N GLY A 214 -44.91 -6.09 -8.23
CA GLY A 214 -43.49 -6.45 -8.29
C GLY A 214 -42.54 -5.42 -8.92
N SER A 215 -42.45 -4.23 -8.35
CA SER A 215 -41.56 -3.16 -8.84
C SER A 215 -40.07 -3.60 -8.87
N PRO A 216 -39.28 -3.21 -9.89
CA PRO A 216 -37.86 -3.56 -9.95
C PRO A 216 -37.07 -2.97 -8.78
N SER A 217 -36.24 -3.79 -8.14
CA SER A 217 -35.28 -3.37 -7.10
C SER A 217 -34.31 -2.30 -7.62
N VAL A 218 -34.22 -1.17 -6.90
CA VAL A 218 -33.41 0.01 -7.25
C VAL A 218 -32.08 -0.01 -6.50
N VAL A 219 -31.03 0.56 -7.07
CA VAL A 219 -29.72 0.67 -6.40
C VAL A 219 -29.80 1.56 -5.16
N ASP A 220 -29.36 1.05 -4.01
CA ASP A 220 -29.25 1.82 -2.77
C ASP A 220 -28.03 2.75 -2.78
N ALA A 221 -28.25 3.99 -3.21
CA ALA A 221 -27.23 5.03 -3.19
C ALA A 221 -26.81 5.48 -1.78
N SER A 222 -27.55 5.09 -0.74
CA SER A 222 -27.21 5.39 0.65
C SER A 222 -26.17 4.42 1.22
N TRP A 223 -26.15 3.17 0.72
CA TRP A 223 -25.22 2.14 1.17
C TRP A 223 -23.75 2.56 0.91
N PRO A 224 -22.86 2.56 1.93
CA PRO A 224 -21.52 3.12 1.77
C PRO A 224 -20.68 2.50 0.63
N PRO A 225 -20.66 1.16 0.41
CA PRO A 225 -20.03 0.57 -0.76
C PRO A 225 -20.57 1.06 -2.09
N VAL A 226 -21.81 1.57 -2.20
CA VAL A 226 -22.28 2.20 -3.45
C VAL A 226 -21.93 3.69 -3.45
N ARG A 227 -22.32 4.41 -2.39
CA ARG A 227 -22.12 5.85 -2.26
C ARG A 227 -20.69 6.32 -2.48
N LEU A 228 -19.70 5.55 -2.03
CA LEU A 228 -18.27 5.88 -2.16
C LEU A 228 -17.76 5.79 -3.61
N GLY A 229 -18.50 5.15 -4.52
CA GLY A 229 -18.17 5.04 -5.94
C GLY A 229 -18.54 6.28 -6.77
N VAL A 230 -19.35 7.19 -6.20
CA VAL A 230 -19.76 8.43 -6.87
C VAL A 230 -18.64 9.47 -6.75
N TYR A 231 -17.58 9.34 -7.57
CA TYR A 231 -16.34 10.11 -7.43
C TYR A 231 -16.46 11.60 -7.81
N ALA A 232 -17.37 11.96 -8.71
CA ALA A 232 -17.55 13.34 -9.17
C ALA A 232 -17.81 14.32 -8.00
N ARG A 233 -18.57 13.89 -6.99
CA ARG A 233 -18.95 14.75 -5.86
C ARG A 233 -17.76 15.05 -4.92
N PRO A 234 -16.98 14.07 -4.46
CA PRO A 234 -15.70 14.31 -3.78
C PRO A 234 -14.71 15.12 -4.64
N LEU A 235 -14.50 14.76 -5.91
CA LEU A 235 -13.54 15.45 -6.77
C LEU A 235 -13.84 16.94 -6.88
N ARG A 236 -15.11 17.30 -7.15
CA ARG A 236 -15.55 18.71 -7.18
C ARG A 236 -15.24 19.43 -5.86
N ARG A 237 -15.32 18.75 -4.72
CA ARG A 237 -15.01 19.35 -3.41
C ARG A 237 -13.52 19.66 -3.27
N TRP A 238 -12.65 18.76 -3.72
CA TRP A 238 -11.21 18.96 -3.72
C TRP A 238 -10.80 20.07 -4.70
N LEU A 239 -11.37 20.08 -5.91
CA LEU A 239 -11.09 21.10 -6.94
C LEU A 239 -11.55 22.52 -6.56
N ARG A 240 -12.49 22.68 -5.62
CA ARG A 240 -12.84 24.00 -5.05
C ARG A 240 -11.77 24.59 -4.12
N ARG A 241 -10.76 23.80 -3.73
CA ARG A 241 -9.71 24.22 -2.80
C ARG A 241 -8.33 24.10 -3.40
N PHE A 242 -8.11 23.10 -4.26
CA PHE A 242 -6.85 22.87 -4.92
C PHE A 242 -7.02 22.99 -6.43
N PRO A 243 -6.09 23.66 -7.12
CA PRO A 243 -6.11 23.70 -8.56
C PRO A 243 -5.81 22.30 -9.13
N ARG A 244 -6.22 22.04 -10.37
CA ARG A 244 -6.21 20.69 -10.97
C ARG A 244 -4.80 20.09 -11.05
N GLU A 245 -3.79 20.93 -11.16
CA GLU A 245 -2.36 20.59 -11.27
C GLU A 245 -1.78 20.10 -9.94
N ARG A 246 -2.46 20.34 -8.82
CA ARG A 246 -2.08 19.80 -7.49
C ARG A 246 -2.71 18.45 -7.21
N LEU A 247 -3.55 17.91 -8.10
CA LEU A 247 -4.26 16.64 -7.90
C LEU A 247 -4.02 15.68 -9.06
N LEU A 248 -3.32 14.58 -8.80
CA LEU A 248 -3.15 13.49 -9.75
C LEU A 248 -4.19 12.39 -9.51
N LEU A 249 -4.96 12.08 -10.56
CA LEU A 249 -5.81 10.89 -10.63
C LEU A 249 -5.06 9.74 -11.31
N ILE A 250 -5.03 8.60 -10.62
CA ILE A 250 -4.29 7.40 -11.01
C ILE A 250 -5.29 6.29 -11.28
N SER A 251 -5.14 5.59 -12.42
CA SER A 251 -6.02 4.46 -12.73
C SER A 251 -5.55 3.23 -11.97
N GLY A 252 -6.44 2.68 -11.13
CA GLY A 252 -6.19 1.45 -10.40
C GLY A 252 -6.08 0.24 -11.33
N GLU A 253 -6.82 0.24 -12.45
CA GLU A 253 -6.72 -0.77 -13.50
C GLU A 253 -5.34 -0.73 -14.16
N ARG A 254 -4.87 0.46 -14.57
CA ARG A 254 -3.52 0.61 -15.15
C ARG A 254 -2.42 0.34 -14.13
N LEU A 255 -2.61 0.68 -12.86
CA LEU A 255 -1.66 0.36 -11.79
C LEU A 255 -1.46 -1.15 -11.59
N VAL A 256 -2.46 -1.97 -12.00
CA VAL A 256 -2.36 -3.43 -12.01
C VAL A 256 -1.78 -3.93 -13.32
N ALA A 257 -2.28 -3.44 -14.46
CA ALA A 257 -1.89 -3.91 -15.78
C ALA A 257 -0.47 -3.49 -16.19
N ASP A 258 -0.09 -2.25 -15.88
CA ASP A 258 1.21 -1.66 -16.19
C ASP A 258 1.64 -0.69 -15.06
N PRO A 259 2.14 -1.23 -13.94
CA PRO A 259 2.57 -0.41 -12.80
C PRO A 259 3.71 0.53 -13.17
N ALA A 260 4.59 0.16 -14.10
CA ALA A 260 5.75 0.98 -14.48
C ALA A 260 5.31 2.27 -15.17
N ALA A 261 4.40 2.18 -16.15
CA ALA A 261 3.88 3.36 -16.84
C ALA A 261 3.10 4.31 -15.91
N GLU A 262 2.26 3.78 -15.02
CA GLU A 262 1.57 4.64 -14.03
C GLU A 262 2.57 5.26 -13.04
N MET A 263 3.61 4.51 -12.62
CA MET A 263 4.65 5.05 -11.74
C MET A 263 5.51 6.12 -12.42
N ALA A 264 5.70 6.08 -13.73
CA ALA A 264 6.37 7.16 -14.46
C ALA A 264 5.60 8.49 -14.33
N ARG A 265 4.27 8.46 -14.51
CA ARG A 265 3.38 9.62 -14.33
C ARG A 265 3.40 10.14 -12.89
N VAL A 266 3.40 9.23 -11.91
CA VAL A 266 3.44 9.58 -10.49
C VAL A 266 4.77 10.26 -10.12
N GLN A 267 5.91 9.72 -10.56
CA GLN A 267 7.23 10.29 -10.29
C GLN A 267 7.35 11.69 -10.90
N GLU A 268 6.92 11.86 -12.16
CA GLU A 268 6.89 13.17 -12.83
C GLU A 268 6.01 14.18 -12.09
N PHE A 269 4.78 13.79 -11.73
CA PHE A 269 3.89 14.64 -10.95
C PHE A 269 4.50 15.05 -9.60
N LEU A 270 5.23 14.16 -8.94
CA LEU A 270 5.92 14.45 -7.68
C LEU A 270 7.20 15.29 -7.89
N GLY A 271 7.71 15.42 -9.11
CA GLY A 271 8.99 16.08 -9.40
C GLY A 271 10.19 15.21 -9.06
N LEU A 272 10.00 13.89 -9.05
CA LEU A 272 11.04 12.90 -8.78
C LEU A 272 11.70 12.43 -10.08
N LYS A 273 12.96 12.01 -9.98
CA LYS A 273 13.63 11.29 -11.06
C LYS A 273 12.86 9.99 -11.36
N ARG A 274 12.83 9.58 -12.63
CA ARG A 274 12.25 8.29 -13.03
C ARG A 274 13.21 7.15 -12.67
N VAL A 275 13.13 6.67 -11.43
CA VAL A 275 13.92 5.55 -10.90
C VAL A 275 13.12 4.25 -10.94
N ILE A 276 11.83 4.32 -10.59
CA ILE A 276 10.93 3.17 -10.59
C ILE A 276 10.50 2.88 -12.03
N THR A 277 10.87 1.68 -12.50
CA THR A 277 10.69 1.17 -13.86
C THR A 277 10.17 -0.27 -13.83
N GLU A 278 9.93 -0.87 -15.00
CA GLU A 278 9.53 -2.27 -15.19
C GLU A 278 10.42 -3.27 -14.43
N LYS A 279 11.71 -2.97 -14.28
CA LYS A 279 12.70 -3.80 -13.56
C LYS A 279 12.41 -3.98 -12.06
N HIS A 280 11.47 -3.23 -11.50
CA HIS A 280 11.08 -3.33 -10.10
C HIS A 280 9.89 -4.27 -9.89
N PHE A 281 9.22 -4.67 -10.96
CA PHE A 281 7.96 -5.39 -10.91
C PHE A 281 8.09 -6.77 -11.56
N TYR A 282 7.28 -7.71 -11.06
CA TYR A 282 6.99 -8.96 -11.76
C TYR A 282 5.51 -9.28 -11.57
N PHE A 283 4.88 -9.94 -12.54
CA PHE A 283 3.49 -10.36 -12.42
C PHE A 283 3.40 -11.72 -11.76
N ASN A 284 2.60 -11.84 -10.70
CA ASN A 284 2.32 -13.14 -10.08
C ASN A 284 0.97 -13.65 -10.57
N SER A 285 0.98 -14.63 -11.48
CA SER A 285 -0.24 -15.19 -12.09
C SER A 285 -1.18 -15.84 -11.09
N THR A 286 -0.65 -16.52 -10.07
CA THR A 286 -1.46 -17.12 -9.00
C THR A 286 -2.20 -16.06 -8.19
N LYS A 287 -1.54 -14.93 -7.93
CA LYS A 287 -2.15 -13.80 -7.21
C LYS A 287 -3.04 -12.96 -8.11
N GLY A 288 -2.73 -12.86 -9.40
CA GLY A 288 -3.38 -11.97 -10.37
C GLY A 288 -3.02 -10.49 -10.20
N PHE A 289 -1.86 -10.19 -9.59
CA PHE A 289 -1.42 -8.81 -9.32
C PHE A 289 0.10 -8.66 -9.53
N PRO A 290 0.57 -7.45 -9.89
CA PRO A 290 1.98 -7.15 -9.88
C PRO A 290 2.54 -7.16 -8.45
N CYS A 291 3.75 -7.66 -8.34
CA CYS A 291 4.52 -7.80 -7.12
C CYS A 291 5.88 -7.11 -7.28
N LEU A 292 6.56 -6.88 -6.15
CA LEU A 292 7.84 -6.18 -6.13
C LEU A 292 8.99 -7.20 -6.15
N LEU A 293 9.96 -7.03 -7.05
CA LEU A 293 11.18 -7.86 -7.07
C LEU A 293 12.07 -7.60 -5.85
N LYS A 294 12.07 -6.36 -5.36
CA LYS A 294 12.69 -5.92 -4.12
C LYS A 294 11.78 -4.85 -3.50
N SER A 295 11.68 -4.80 -2.18
CA SER A 295 10.97 -3.72 -1.48
C SER A 295 11.95 -2.87 -0.66
N GLU A 296 11.45 -1.79 -0.07
CA GLU A 296 12.24 -0.96 0.84
C GLU A 296 12.79 -1.76 2.04
N SER A 297 12.06 -2.77 2.50
CA SER A 297 12.39 -3.57 3.69
C SER A 297 12.86 -4.99 3.40
N ARG A 298 12.79 -5.45 2.14
CA ARG A 298 13.11 -6.83 1.76
C ARG A 298 13.92 -6.86 0.48
N SER A 299 15.04 -7.58 0.53
CA SER A 299 15.88 -7.88 -0.64
C SER A 299 15.27 -8.93 -1.57
N THR A 300 14.28 -9.68 -1.09
CA THR A 300 13.63 -10.77 -1.84
C THR A 300 12.31 -10.35 -2.46
N PRO A 301 11.88 -11.01 -3.57
CA PRO A 301 10.59 -10.75 -4.20
C PRO A 301 9.43 -10.92 -3.21
N HIS A 302 8.49 -9.98 -3.23
CA HIS A 302 7.35 -9.99 -2.35
C HIS A 302 6.11 -9.35 -2.99
N CYS A 303 4.99 -10.06 -2.87
CA CYS A 303 3.67 -9.57 -3.20
C CYS A 303 3.00 -8.92 -2.01
N LEU A 304 2.08 -7.98 -2.23
CA LEU A 304 1.23 -7.49 -1.14
C LEU A 304 0.53 -8.64 -0.41
N GLY A 305 0.37 -8.53 0.92
CA GLY A 305 -0.16 -9.60 1.77
C GLY A 305 -1.58 -10.08 1.40
N LYS A 306 -2.03 -11.17 2.04
CA LYS A 306 -3.32 -11.85 1.76
C LYS A 306 -4.55 -10.93 1.80
N THR A 307 -4.48 -9.81 2.51
CA THR A 307 -5.55 -8.82 2.58
C THR A 307 -5.66 -7.91 1.34
N LYS A 308 -4.80 -8.07 0.33
CA LYS A 308 -4.78 -7.31 -0.93
C LYS A 308 -4.93 -8.29 -2.10
N GLY A 309 -5.94 -8.03 -2.94
CA GLY A 309 -6.36 -8.95 -4.01
C GLY A 309 -7.20 -10.11 -3.49
N ARG A 310 -8.24 -9.84 -2.68
CA ARG A 310 -9.18 -10.89 -2.26
C ARG A 310 -10.04 -11.32 -3.45
N SER A 311 -10.32 -12.62 -3.55
CA SER A 311 -11.34 -13.13 -4.47
C SER A 311 -12.68 -12.47 -4.16
N HIS A 312 -13.33 -11.95 -5.19
CA HIS A 312 -14.65 -11.35 -5.09
C HIS A 312 -15.72 -12.46 -5.16
N PRO A 313 -16.85 -12.31 -4.47
CA PRO A 313 -17.98 -13.21 -4.64
C PRO A 313 -18.52 -13.12 -6.07
N TYR A 314 -19.18 -14.18 -6.53
CA TYR A 314 -20.01 -14.12 -7.72
C TYR A 314 -21.15 -13.14 -7.48
N ILE A 315 -21.40 -12.26 -8.44
CA ILE A 315 -22.51 -11.30 -8.43
C ILE A 315 -23.32 -11.51 -9.71
N ASP A 316 -24.64 -11.58 -9.59
CA ASP A 316 -25.52 -11.76 -10.74
C ASP A 316 -25.29 -10.67 -11.82
N PRO A 317 -25.04 -11.03 -13.09
CA PRO A 317 -24.82 -10.09 -14.19
C PRO A 317 -25.88 -9.01 -14.35
N ARG A 318 -27.16 -9.30 -14.02
CA ARG A 318 -28.26 -8.33 -14.04
C ARG A 318 -28.04 -7.24 -12.99
N ILE A 319 -27.53 -7.60 -11.82
CA ILE A 319 -27.20 -6.65 -10.75
C ILE A 319 -25.96 -5.83 -11.12
N LEU A 320 -24.95 -6.45 -11.72
CA LEU A 320 -23.79 -5.73 -12.26
C LEU A 320 -24.22 -4.70 -13.31
N LYS A 321 -25.11 -5.07 -14.22
CA LYS A 321 -25.66 -4.14 -15.23
C LYS A 321 -26.39 -2.98 -14.57
N ARG A 322 -27.27 -3.23 -13.59
CA ARG A 322 -27.98 -2.17 -12.85
C ARG A 322 -27.02 -1.20 -12.14
N LEU A 323 -25.96 -1.71 -11.52
CA LEU A 323 -24.95 -0.86 -10.89
C LEU A 323 -24.17 -0.02 -11.91
N ARG A 324 -23.81 -0.59 -13.07
CA ARG A 324 -23.16 0.16 -14.16
C ARG A 324 -24.08 1.26 -14.68
N ASP A 325 -25.34 0.94 -14.95
CA ASP A 325 -26.35 1.90 -15.37
C ASP A 325 -26.52 3.03 -14.34
N PHE A 326 -26.51 2.70 -13.04
CA PHE A 326 -26.52 3.69 -11.96
C PHE A 326 -25.28 4.59 -11.95
N TYR A 327 -24.07 4.04 -12.13
CA TYR A 327 -22.83 4.82 -12.07
C TYR A 327 -22.54 5.63 -13.34
N ARG A 328 -23.02 5.21 -14.50
CA ARG A 328 -22.73 5.82 -15.81
C ARG A 328 -22.80 7.36 -15.82
N PRO A 329 -23.92 8.01 -15.42
CA PRO A 329 -23.99 9.48 -15.42
C PRO A 329 -22.99 10.13 -14.45
N PHE A 330 -22.67 9.46 -13.33
CA PHE A 330 -21.67 9.95 -12.39
C PHE A 330 -20.23 9.77 -12.90
N ASN A 331 -19.97 8.71 -13.66
CA ASN A 331 -18.70 8.43 -14.29
C ASN A 331 -18.41 9.46 -15.39
N GLU A 332 -19.38 9.72 -16.27
CA GLU A 332 -19.27 10.77 -17.29
C GLU A 332 -18.95 12.13 -16.66
N ARG A 333 -19.67 12.50 -15.60
CA ARG A 333 -19.38 13.74 -14.87
C ARG A 333 -18.00 13.73 -14.22
N PHE A 334 -17.55 12.59 -13.71
CA PHE A 334 -16.20 12.44 -13.16
C PHE A 334 -15.14 12.60 -14.25
N TYR A 335 -15.34 12.04 -15.44
CA TYR A 335 -14.39 12.15 -16.56
C TYR A 335 -14.24 13.59 -17.05
N GLN A 336 -15.35 14.32 -17.15
CA GLN A 336 -15.33 15.75 -17.45
C GLN A 336 -14.50 16.54 -16.43
N LEU A 337 -14.74 16.33 -15.12
CA LEU A 337 -14.00 17.00 -14.05
C LEU A 337 -12.53 16.55 -13.98
N ALA A 338 -12.25 15.31 -14.33
CA ALA A 338 -10.91 14.74 -14.33
C ALA A 338 -10.09 15.21 -15.55
N GLY A 339 -10.74 15.60 -16.65
CA GLY A 339 -10.08 15.78 -17.94
C GLY A 339 -9.50 14.47 -18.49
N MET A 340 -10.07 13.32 -18.10
CA MET A 340 -9.59 11.98 -18.46
C MET A 340 -10.73 10.97 -18.36
N ASN A 341 -10.90 10.17 -19.41
CA ASN A 341 -11.79 9.01 -19.41
C ASN A 341 -11.04 7.78 -18.90
N PHE A 342 -11.60 7.09 -17.90
CA PHE A 342 -10.99 5.89 -17.30
C PHE A 342 -11.50 4.57 -17.91
N GLY A 343 -12.41 4.64 -18.89
CA GLY A 343 -12.89 3.47 -19.63
C GLY A 343 -13.74 2.51 -18.79
N TRP A 344 -14.45 3.01 -17.77
CA TRP A 344 -15.33 2.15 -16.97
C TRP A 344 -16.66 1.92 -17.73
N PRO A 345 -17.20 0.69 -17.70
CA PRO A 345 -18.40 0.29 -18.45
C PRO A 345 -19.72 0.81 -17.89
#